data_AF-A0A109JIP6-F1
#
_entry.id   AF-A0A109JIP6-F1
#
_cell.length_a   1.000
_cell.length_b   1.000
_cell.length_c   1.000
_cell.angle_alpha   90.00
_cell.angle_beta   90.00
_cell.angle_gamma   90.00
#
_symmetry.space_group_name_H-M   'P 1'
#
loop_
_entity.id
_entity.type
_entity.pdbx_description
1 polymer ?
#
loop_
_entity_poly.entity_id
_entity_poly.type
_entity_poly.pdbx_seq_one_letter_code
_entity_poly.pdbx_strand_id
1 'polypeptide(L)'
;MSSGLRIGTHEAGQVHASCQTEVEVKHGVGLHARPSVTFTRLAKSFPCSIEVAVNGSDVWLNGKSIIKIMGAKIRKGSVLKIRADGILAEEAIRALKGLVERNFDEEKKHGRSA
;
A
#
# COMPACT_ATOMS: atom_id res chain seq x y z
N MET A 1 25.34 -12.38 -50.98
CA MET A 1 24.76 -13.48 -50.18
C MET A 1 25.55 -13.60 -48.89
N SER A 2 24.92 -13.26 -47.76
CA SER A 2 25.31 -13.43 -46.33
C SER A 2 24.57 -12.29 -45.61
N SER A 3 23.31 -12.42 -45.19
CA SER A 3 22.66 -13.43 -44.34
C SER A 3 23.23 -13.48 -42.92
N GLY A 4 22.36 -13.15 -41.95
CA GLY A 4 22.53 -13.32 -40.50
C GLY A 4 23.26 -12.15 -39.84
N LEU A 5 22.79 -11.52 -38.76
CA LEU A 5 21.94 -12.04 -37.69
C LEU A 5 21.25 -10.84 -37.01
N ARG A 6 19.93 -10.93 -36.88
CA ARG A 6 19.10 -9.95 -36.17
C ARG A 6 19.48 -10.00 -34.69
N ILE A 7 19.96 -8.89 -34.15
CA ILE A 7 20.08 -8.71 -32.71
C ILE A 7 18.64 -8.61 -32.20
N GLY A 8 18.18 -9.69 -31.55
CA GLY A 8 16.89 -9.69 -30.88
C GLY A 8 16.90 -8.66 -29.76
N THR A 9 16.11 -7.60 -29.94
CA THR A 9 15.65 -6.76 -28.85
C THR A 9 14.96 -7.66 -27.83
N HIS A 10 15.59 -7.89 -26.67
CA HIS A 10 14.86 -8.36 -25.50
C HIS A 10 13.91 -7.23 -25.09
N GLU A 11 12.69 -7.24 -25.61
CA GLU A 11 11.59 -6.53 -24.99
C GLU A 11 11.38 -7.16 -23.60
N ALA A 12 11.93 -6.50 -22.58
CA ALA A 12 11.55 -6.77 -21.20
C ALA A 12 10.07 -6.38 -21.07
N GLY A 13 9.18 -7.33 -21.36
CA GLY A 13 7.75 -7.19 -21.12
C GLY A 13 7.56 -6.85 -19.65
N GLN A 14 7.25 -5.58 -19.35
CA GLN A 14 6.90 -5.16 -18.01
C GLN A 14 5.67 -5.95 -17.60
N VAL A 15 5.86 -6.89 -16.67
CA VAL A 15 4.78 -7.72 -16.14
C VAL A 15 3.86 -6.80 -15.35
N HIS A 16 2.77 -6.36 -15.96
CA HIS A 16 1.69 -5.66 -15.27
C HIS A 16 0.98 -6.67 -14.36
N ALA A 17 1.11 -6.48 -13.05
CA ALA A 17 0.47 -7.32 -12.04
C ALA A 17 -0.66 -6.55 -11.36
N SER A 18 -1.75 -7.25 -11.06
CA SER A 18 -2.87 -6.73 -10.27
C SER A 18 -3.09 -7.67 -9.10
N CYS A 19 -3.03 -7.15 -7.87
CA CYS A 19 -3.11 -7.96 -6.66
C CYS A 19 -3.78 -7.19 -5.52
N GLN A 20 -4.31 -7.94 -4.56
CA GLN A 20 -4.98 -7.36 -3.40
C GLN A 20 -4.73 -8.17 -2.13
N THR A 21 -4.89 -7.52 -0.99
CA THR A 21 -4.84 -8.16 0.32
C THR A 21 -5.78 -7.49 1.30
N GLU A 22 -6.03 -8.16 2.42
CA GLU A 22 -6.77 -7.61 3.55
C GLU A 22 -5.90 -7.67 4.81
N VAL A 23 -5.98 -6.61 5.62
CA VAL A 23 -5.24 -6.51 6.88
C VAL A 23 -6.03 -5.71 7.91
N GLU A 24 -6.06 -6.19 9.15
CA GLU A 24 -6.69 -5.48 10.26
C GLU A 24 -5.76 -4.39 10.82
N VAL A 25 -6.30 -3.19 11.02
CA VAL A 25 -5.57 -2.08 11.64
C VAL A 25 -5.60 -2.24 13.16
N LYS A 26 -4.45 -2.57 13.76
CA LYS A 26 -4.31 -2.75 15.22
C LYS A 26 -3.85 -1.50 15.97
N HIS A 27 -3.44 -0.46 15.24
CA HIS A 27 -2.94 0.79 15.82
C HIS A 27 -3.99 1.46 16.70
N GLY A 28 -3.59 1.88 17.91
CA GLY A 28 -4.51 2.32 18.96
C GLY A 28 -5.47 3.43 18.53
N VAL A 29 -5.00 4.32 17.66
CA VAL A 29 -5.78 5.46 17.13
C VAL A 29 -6.20 5.26 15.66
N GLY A 30 -5.79 4.15 15.02
CA GLY A 30 -6.01 3.87 13.60
C GLY A 30 -5.07 4.66 12.67
N LEU A 31 -5.48 4.88 11.40
CA LEU A 31 -4.73 5.73 10.46
C LEU A 31 -5.06 7.21 10.71
N HIS A 32 -4.50 7.78 11.78
CA HIS A 32 -4.49 9.23 12.01
C HIS A 32 -3.30 9.90 11.29
N ALA A 33 -3.00 11.16 11.59
CA ALA A 33 -2.01 11.96 10.88
C ALA A 33 -0.66 11.24 10.61
N ARG A 34 0.00 10.70 11.64
CA ARG A 34 1.34 10.09 11.49
C ARG A 34 1.32 8.73 10.77
N PRO A 35 0.51 7.72 11.18
CA PRO A 35 0.34 6.48 10.41
C PRO A 35 -0.05 6.71 8.96
N SER A 36 -0.93 7.69 8.71
CA SER A 36 -1.34 8.05 7.35
C SER A 36 -0.19 8.63 6.53
N VAL A 37 0.67 9.46 7.13
CA VAL A 37 1.87 9.97 6.46
C VAL A 37 2.85 8.83 6.14
N THR A 38 3.10 7.92 7.09
CA THR A 38 3.99 6.76 6.86
C THR A 38 3.43 5.86 5.76
N PHE A 39 2.14 5.52 5.82
CA PHE A 39 1.46 4.70 4.81
C PHE A 39 1.51 5.34 3.42
N THR A 40 1.10 6.61 3.30
CA THR A 40 1.04 7.27 2.00
C THR A 40 2.42 7.57 1.42
N ARG A 41 3.44 7.80 2.26
CA ARG A 41 4.84 7.92 1.81
C ARG A 41 5.34 6.61 1.23
N LEU A 42 5.08 5.49 1.89
CA LEU A 42 5.42 4.17 1.36
C LEU A 42 4.63 3.86 0.08
N ALA A 43 3.33 4.14 0.04
CA ALA A 43 2.53 3.94 -1.17
C ALA A 43 3.07 4.76 -2.37
N LYS A 44 3.50 6.00 -2.13
CA LYS A 44 4.07 6.86 -3.18
C LYS A 44 5.41 6.38 -3.74
N SER A 45 6.16 5.52 -3.04
CA SER A 45 7.44 5.01 -3.55
C SER A 45 7.27 3.92 -4.62
N PHE A 46 6.06 3.39 -4.84
CA PHE A 46 5.82 2.35 -5.83
C PHE A 46 5.28 2.91 -7.15
N PRO A 47 5.76 2.40 -8.31
CA PRO A 47 5.33 2.80 -9.64
C PRO A 47 4.04 2.09 -10.11
N CYS A 48 3.09 1.87 -9.20
CA CYS A 48 1.78 1.28 -9.48
C CYS A 48 0.64 2.17 -8.93
N SER A 49 -0.59 1.94 -9.36
CA SER A 49 -1.74 2.46 -8.63
C SER A 49 -1.92 1.69 -7.31
N ILE A 50 -2.38 2.38 -6.27
CA ILE A 50 -2.68 1.78 -4.96
C ILE A 50 -3.99 2.38 -4.48
N GLU A 51 -4.93 1.52 -4.12
CA GLU A 51 -6.23 1.92 -3.60
C GLU A 51 -6.57 1.14 -2.34
N VAL A 52 -7.39 1.76 -1.49
CA VAL A 52 -7.85 1.15 -0.24
C VAL A 52 -9.36 1.22 -0.10
N ALA A 53 -9.94 0.17 0.46
CA ALA A 53 -11.32 0.13 0.91
C ALA A 53 -11.37 -0.30 2.38
N VAL A 54 -12.39 0.16 3.11
CA VAL A 54 -12.48 0.00 4.57
C VAL A 54 -13.73 -0.77 4.92
N ASN A 55 -13.61 -1.80 5.77
CA ASN A 55 -14.74 -2.57 6.31
C ASN A 55 -15.70 -3.12 5.23
N GLY A 56 -15.17 -3.52 4.07
CA GLY A 56 -15.98 -4.06 2.97
C GLY A 56 -16.72 -3.02 2.14
N SER A 57 -16.44 -1.72 2.31
CA SER A 57 -16.96 -0.66 1.43
C SER A 57 -16.64 -0.91 -0.04
N ASP A 58 -17.59 -0.62 -0.94
CA ASP A 58 -17.38 -0.63 -2.40
C ASP A 58 -16.62 0.61 -2.90
N VAL A 59 -16.43 1.61 -2.03
CA VAL A 59 -15.71 2.85 -2.36
C VAL A 59 -14.21 2.63 -2.17
N TRP A 60 -13.49 2.63 -3.30
CA TRP A 60 -12.04 2.61 -3.34
C TRP A 60 -11.46 4.03 -3.27
N LEU A 61 -10.49 4.22 -2.38
CA LEU A 61 -9.84 5.49 -2.12
C LEU A 61 -8.39 5.42 -2.60
N ASN A 62 -7.90 6.48 -3.23
CA ASN A 62 -6.50 6.56 -3.64
C ASN A 62 -5.58 6.45 -2.41
N GLY A 63 -4.83 5.34 -2.32
CA GLY A 63 -3.95 5.00 -1.21
C GLY A 63 -2.68 5.86 -1.13
N LYS A 64 -2.40 6.66 -2.18
CA LYS A 64 -1.32 7.65 -2.19
C LYS A 64 -1.78 9.03 -1.73
N SER A 65 -3.08 9.25 -1.52
CA SER A 65 -3.62 10.54 -1.09
C SER A 65 -3.81 10.61 0.43
N ILE A 66 -2.99 11.40 1.10
CA ILE A 66 -3.09 11.66 2.54
C ILE A 66 -4.47 12.20 2.94
N ILE A 67 -5.07 13.05 2.10
CA ILE A 67 -6.40 13.63 2.34
C ILE A 67 -7.47 12.53 2.31
N LYS A 68 -7.43 11.63 1.32
CA LYS A 68 -8.39 10.53 1.21
C LYS A 68 -8.24 9.52 2.35
N ILE A 69 -7.00 9.14 2.68
CA ILE A 69 -6.72 8.21 3.78
C ILE A 69 -7.20 8.77 5.13
N MET A 70 -6.86 10.01 5.46
CA MET A 70 -7.31 10.63 6.71
C MET A 70 -8.83 10.85 6.72
N GLY A 71 -9.42 11.24 5.58
CA GLY A 71 -10.85 11.44 5.41
C GLY A 71 -11.68 10.15 5.59
N ALA A 72 -11.08 8.98 5.34
CA ALA A 72 -11.71 7.68 5.53
C ALA A 72 -11.93 7.30 7.00
N LYS A 73 -11.33 8.04 7.95
CA LYS A 73 -11.48 7.82 9.40
C LYS A 73 -11.24 6.37 9.84
N ILE A 74 -10.25 5.70 9.25
CA ILE A 74 -9.90 4.29 9.54
C ILE A 74 -9.47 4.17 11.01
N ARG A 75 -10.18 3.33 11.78
CA ARG A 75 -9.95 3.15 13.22
C ARG A 75 -9.27 1.82 13.51
N LYS A 76 -8.89 1.63 14.78
CA LYS A 76 -8.51 0.31 15.29
C LYS A 76 -9.64 -0.69 15.03
N GLY A 77 -9.30 -1.90 14.59
CA GLY A 77 -10.24 -2.96 14.27
C GLY A 77 -10.86 -2.85 12.87
N SER A 78 -10.58 -1.77 12.13
CA SER A 78 -10.98 -1.68 10.73
C SER A 78 -10.22 -2.71 9.90
N VAL A 79 -10.93 -3.39 9.00
CA VAL A 79 -10.31 -4.23 7.96
C VAL A 79 -10.02 -3.34 6.75
N LEU A 80 -8.75 -3.22 6.41
CA LEU A 80 -8.28 -2.48 5.25
C LEU A 80 -8.06 -3.47 4.10
N LYS A 81 -8.82 -3.31 3.01
CA LYS A 81 -8.51 -3.94 1.73
C LYS A 81 -7.57 -3.03 0.98
N ILE A 82 -6.45 -3.56 0.51
CA ILE A 82 -5.46 -2.82 -0.28
C ILE A 82 -5.36 -3.54 -1.62
N ARG A 83 -5.50 -2.79 -2.72
CA ARG A 83 -5.21 -3.31 -4.06
C ARG A 83 -4.13 -2.47 -4.72
N ALA A 84 -3.31 -3.12 -5.52
CA ALA A 84 -2.29 -2.49 -6.33
C ALA A 84 -2.36 -3.02 -7.76
N ASP A 85 -2.20 -2.13 -8.72
CA ASP A 85 -2.21 -2.45 -10.14
C ASP A 85 -1.08 -1.71 -10.88
N GLY A 86 -0.22 -2.46 -11.55
CA GLY A 86 0.91 -1.96 -12.32
C GLY A 86 2.26 -2.53 -11.90
N ILE A 87 3.32 -1.78 -12.17
CA ILE A 87 4.71 -2.21 -11.96
C ILE A 87 5.00 -2.29 -10.46
N LEU A 88 5.55 -3.43 -10.00
CA LEU A 88 5.82 -3.73 -8.59
C LEU A 88 4.56 -3.80 -7.69
N ALA A 89 3.40 -4.15 -8.24
CA ALA A 89 2.16 -4.23 -7.47
C ALA A 89 2.26 -5.24 -6.30
N GLU A 90 2.86 -6.41 -6.52
CA GLU A 90 3.01 -7.43 -5.48
C GLU A 90 3.92 -6.97 -4.34
N GLU A 91 5.05 -6.35 -4.69
CA GLU A 91 5.97 -5.74 -3.73
C GLU A 91 5.26 -4.64 -2.93
N ALA A 92 4.46 -3.80 -3.58
CA ALA A 92 3.69 -2.75 -2.93
C ALA A 92 2.70 -3.34 -1.90
N ILE A 93 1.96 -4.39 -2.28
CA ILE A 93 1.04 -5.08 -1.38
C ILE A 93 1.78 -5.68 -0.18
N ARG A 94 2.89 -6.40 -0.40
CA ARG A 94 3.70 -6.99 0.68
C ARG A 94 4.22 -5.92 1.63
N ALA A 95 4.76 -4.83 1.10
CA ALA A 95 5.32 -3.74 1.91
C ALA A 95 4.26 -3.00 2.73
N LEU A 96 3.12 -2.67 2.12
CA LEU A 96 2.02 -1.96 2.80
C LEU A 96 1.35 -2.83 3.86
N LYS A 97 1.08 -4.10 3.55
CA LYS A 97 0.56 -5.05 4.53
C LYS A 97 1.50 -5.17 5.73
N GLY A 98 2.79 -5.38 5.46
CA GLY A 98 3.81 -5.48 6.50
C GLY A 98 3.89 -4.21 7.35
N LEU A 99 3.75 -3.02 6.75
CA LEU A 99 3.71 -1.77 7.51
C LEU A 99 2.51 -1.71 8.46
N VAL A 100 1.32 -2.11 8.01
CA VAL A 100 0.12 -2.14 8.86
C VAL A 100 0.30 -3.15 10.00
N GLU A 101 0.85 -4.33 9.71
CA GLU A 101 1.12 -5.39 10.69
C GLU A 101 2.17 -4.97 11.73
N ARG A 102 3.19 -4.21 11.33
CA ARG A 102 4.17 -3.56 12.23
C ARG A 102 3.64 -2.30 12.90
N ASN A 103 2.32 -2.06 12.86
CA ASN A 103 1.69 -0.97 13.55
C ASN A 103 2.22 0.41 13.10
N PHE A 104 2.50 0.58 11.80
CA PHE A 104 3.06 1.78 11.18
C PHE A 104 4.42 2.22 11.71
N ASP A 105 5.15 1.29 12.33
CA ASP A 105 6.41 1.53 13.03
C ASP A 105 6.25 2.57 14.17
N GLU A 106 5.02 2.77 14.67
CA GLU A 106 4.71 3.55 15.87
C GLU A 106 4.46 2.58 17.04
N GLU A 107 5.49 2.35 17.84
CA GLU A 107 5.37 1.58 19.07
C GLU A 107 4.54 2.35 20.11
N LYS A 108 3.67 1.64 20.85
CA LYS A 108 2.94 2.23 21.97
C LYS A 108 3.96 2.69 23.02
N LYS A 109 4.21 4.00 23.11
CA LYS A 109 4.67 4.58 24.37
C LYS A 109 3.57 4.32 25.41
N HIS A 110 3.71 3.23 26.15
CA HIS A 110 3.00 3.06 27.41
C HIS A 110 3.30 4.28 28.29
N GLY A 111 2.26 4.77 28.96
CA GLY A 111 2.24 6.06 29.62
C GLY A 111 3.50 6.33 30.45
N ARG A 112 3.96 7.58 30.43
CA ARG A 112 4.68 8.10 31.58
C ARG A 112 3.67 8.16 32.72
N SER A 113 3.67 7.14 33.56
CA SER A 113 3.30 7.33 34.97
C SER A 113 4.40 8.18 35.59
N ALA A 114 4.08 9.45 35.83
CA ALA A 114 4.68 10.31 36.84
C ALA A 114 3.63 11.36 37.20
#